data_AF-A0A7V3LEL6-F1
#
_entry.id   AF-A0A7V3LEL6-F1
#
_cell.length_a   1.000
_cell.length_b   1.000
_cell.length_c   1.000
_cell.angle_alpha   90.00
_cell.angle_beta   90.00
_cell.angle_gamma   90.00
#
_symmetry.space_group_name_H-M   'P 1'
#
loop_
_entity.id
_entity.type
_entity.pdbx_description
1 polymer ?
#
loop_
_entity_poly.entity_id
_entity_poly.type
_entity_poly.pdbx_seq_one_letter_code
_entity_poly.pdbx_strand_id
1 'polypeptide(L)'
;ASISGARGRARDAKRQQDIAQVKTALEMYKSDNEVYPVKGSFPTSTWTAMATALQSGNYMKKVPNDPLNTGSYVYTYSSTDGSTYTITYKTENNPNRPDCTGTAAPYTCTITPD
;
A
#
# COMPACT_ATOMS: atom_id res chain seq x y z
N ALA A 1 -30.16 0.62 1.88
CA ALA A 1 -28.74 0.49 1.50
C ALA A 1 -28.55 -0.85 0.78
N SER A 2 -28.03 -0.85 -0.46
CA SER A 2 -27.88 -2.06 -1.28
C SER A 2 -26.67 -2.90 -0.83
N ILE A 3 -26.79 -4.23 -0.92
CA ILE A 3 -25.72 -5.21 -0.60
C ILE A 3 -24.41 -4.90 -1.33
N SER A 4 -24.48 -4.30 -2.52
CA SER A 4 -23.32 -3.85 -3.30
C SER A 4 -22.47 -2.81 -2.57
N GLY A 5 -23.11 -1.86 -1.86
CA GLY A 5 -22.39 -0.84 -1.08
C GLY A 5 -21.72 -1.41 0.18
N ALA A 6 -22.29 -2.46 0.78
CA ALA A 6 -21.70 -3.11 1.95
C ALA A 6 -20.41 -3.87 1.60
N ARG A 7 -20.39 -4.57 0.46
CA ARG A 7 -19.20 -5.28 -0.03
C ARG A 7 -18.04 -4.34 -0.36
N GLY A 8 -18.33 -3.19 -0.98
CA GLY A 8 -17.32 -2.16 -1.24
C GLY A 8 -16.68 -1.64 0.05
N ARG A 9 -17.50 -1.28 1.06
CA ARG A 9 -16.98 -0.82 2.36
C ARG A 9 -16.13 -1.86 3.08
N ALA A 10 -16.52 -3.14 3.02
CA ALA A 10 -15.74 -4.22 3.60
C ALA A 10 -14.36 -4.38 2.92
N ARG A 11 -14.31 -4.26 1.59
CA ARG A 11 -13.03 -4.27 0.86
C ARG A 11 -12.18 -3.03 1.16
N ASP A 12 -12.79 -1.85 1.25
CA ASP A 12 -12.08 -0.62 1.62
C ASP A 12 -11.48 -0.70 3.03
N ALA A 13 -12.22 -1.26 4.00
CA ALA A 13 -11.68 -1.53 5.34
C ALA A 13 -10.51 -2.52 5.30
N LYS A 14 -10.61 -3.57 4.48
CA LYS A 14 -9.51 -4.52 4.27
C LYS A 14 -8.28 -3.85 3.65
N ARG A 15 -8.45 -2.96 2.67
CA ARG A 15 -7.36 -2.18 2.07
C ARG A 15 -6.64 -1.33 3.11
N GLN A 16 -7.40 -0.63 3.95
CA GLN A 16 -6.81 0.18 5.02
C GLN A 16 -6.01 -0.67 6.01
N GLN A 17 -6.54 -1.82 6.41
CA GLN A 17 -5.83 -2.76 7.28
C GLN A 17 -4.55 -3.30 6.62
N ASP A 18 -4.63 -3.66 5.34
CA ASP A 18 -3.49 -4.16 4.57
C ASP A 18 -2.36 -3.14 4.50
N ILE A 19 -2.69 -1.89 4.12
CA ILE A 19 -1.69 -0.84 3.99
C ILE A 19 -1.12 -0.46 5.36
N ALA A 20 -1.92 -0.50 6.44
CA ALA A 20 -1.41 -0.28 7.79
C ALA A 20 -0.37 -1.34 8.20
N GLN A 21 -0.63 -2.62 7.92
CA GLN A 21 0.32 -3.69 8.21
C GLN A 21 1.60 -3.56 7.37
N VAL A 22 1.47 -3.22 6.09
CA VAL A 22 2.62 -3.01 5.20
C VAL A 22 3.47 -1.82 5.66
N LYS A 23 2.83 -0.72 6.09
CA LYS A 23 3.51 0.42 6.71
C LYS A 23 4.35 -0.02 7.91
N THR A 24 3.77 -0.75 8.86
CA THR A 24 4.52 -1.26 10.02
C THR A 24 5.71 -2.13 9.60
N ALA A 25 5.54 -3.00 8.61
CA ALA A 25 6.64 -3.83 8.11
C ALA A 25 7.75 -3.02 7.42
N LEU A 26 7.39 -1.95 6.70
CA LEU A 26 8.36 -1.02 6.10
C LEU A 26 9.14 -0.25 7.16
N GLU A 27 8.50 0.16 8.26
CA GLU A 27 9.21 0.80 9.38
C GLU A 27 10.20 -0.14 10.05
N MET A 28 9.82 -1.41 10.27
CA MET A 28 10.74 -2.43 10.78
C MET A 28 11.91 -2.66 9.80
N TYR A 29 11.64 -2.78 8.49
CA TYR A 29 12.68 -2.92 7.48
C TYR A 29 13.67 -1.75 7.52
N LYS A 30 13.17 -0.51 7.56
CA LYS A 30 14.02 0.69 7.63
C LYS A 30 14.82 0.76 8.93
N SER A 31 14.24 0.34 10.06
CA SER A 31 14.96 0.30 11.33
C SER A 31 16.22 -0.58 11.26
N ASP A 32 16.17 -1.67 10.51
CA ASP A 32 17.28 -2.62 10.40
C ASP A 32 18.24 -2.31 9.24
N ASN A 33 17.74 -1.71 8.16
CA ASN A 33 18.50 -1.49 6.93
C ASN A 33 18.85 -0.01 6.69
N GLU A 34 18.42 0.89 7.58
CA GLU A 34 18.56 2.36 7.52
C GLU A 34 17.90 3.04 6.30
N VAL A 35 17.35 2.26 5.37
CA VAL A 35 16.63 2.71 4.18
C VAL A 35 15.35 1.91 3.98
N TYR A 36 14.32 2.51 3.38
CA TYR A 36 13.20 1.75 2.83
C TYR A 36 13.65 0.93 1.60
N PRO A 37 12.90 -0.12 1.22
CA PRO A 37 13.25 -0.93 0.06
C PRO A 37 13.50 -0.08 -1.18
N VAL A 38 14.71 -0.28 -1.71
CA VAL A 38 15.23 0.18 -2.99
C VAL A 38 15.86 -1.02 -3.76
N LYS A 39 15.84 -1.09 -5.09
CA LYS A 39 16.58 -1.92 -6.04
C LYS A 39 17.86 -1.10 -6.35
N GLY A 40 19.02 -1.75 -6.40
CA GLY A 40 20.39 -1.16 -6.51
C GLY A 40 20.55 0.38 -6.64
N SER A 41 21.06 0.85 -7.78
CA SER A 41 20.95 2.27 -8.22
C SER A 41 19.55 2.61 -8.79
N PHE A 42 18.54 1.79 -8.53
CA PHE A 42 17.20 1.91 -9.10
C PHE A 42 16.16 1.32 -8.15
N PRO A 43 15.64 2.04 -7.16
CA PRO A 43 14.87 1.48 -6.08
C PRO A 43 13.74 0.49 -6.44
N THR A 44 13.29 -0.36 -5.51
CA THR A 44 12.27 -1.39 -5.67
C THR A 44 10.96 -0.64 -5.69
N SER A 45 10.75 0.17 -6.72
CA SER A 45 9.62 1.08 -6.89
C SER A 45 8.40 0.35 -7.43
N THR A 46 8.27 -0.93 -7.08
CA THR A 46 7.11 -1.74 -7.39
C THR A 46 6.68 -2.50 -6.16
N TRP A 47 5.37 -2.73 -6.07
CA TRP A 47 4.77 -3.50 -5.00
C TRP A 47 5.43 -4.87 -4.83
N THR A 48 5.66 -5.58 -5.94
CA THR A 48 6.26 -6.93 -5.93
C THR A 48 7.68 -6.94 -5.39
N ALA A 49 8.50 -5.95 -5.77
CA ALA A 49 9.90 -5.94 -5.34
C ALA A 49 10.05 -5.54 -3.87
N MET A 50 9.25 -4.58 -3.40
CA MET A 50 9.10 -4.28 -1.98
C MET A 50 8.60 -5.51 -1.21
N ALA A 51 7.63 -6.24 -1.76
CA ALA A 51 7.10 -7.43 -1.13
C ALA A 51 8.16 -8.51 -0.91
N THR A 52 8.98 -8.77 -1.92
CA THR A 52 10.12 -9.68 -1.81
C THR A 52 11.07 -9.26 -0.69
N ALA A 53 11.40 -7.97 -0.57
CA ALA A 53 12.30 -7.46 0.46
C ALA A 53 11.73 -7.66 1.87
N LEU A 54 10.45 -7.35 2.07
CA LEU A 54 9.78 -7.58 3.36
C LEU A 54 9.70 -9.07 3.72
N GLN A 55 9.46 -9.93 2.74
CA GLN A 55 9.36 -11.37 2.96
C GLN A 55 10.72 -12.02 3.21
N SER A 56 11.76 -11.64 2.48
CA SER A 56 13.12 -12.16 2.68
C SER A 56 13.71 -11.73 4.02
N GLY A 57 13.38 -10.52 4.48
CA GLY A 57 13.74 -10.03 5.80
C GLY A 57 12.83 -10.50 6.94
N ASN A 58 11.82 -11.32 6.65
CA ASN A 58 10.83 -11.82 7.62
C ASN A 58 10.06 -10.72 8.38
N TYR A 59 9.97 -9.51 7.82
CA TYR A 59 9.16 -8.40 8.36
C TYR A 59 7.67 -8.60 8.12
N MET A 60 7.33 -9.32 7.05
CA MET A 60 5.95 -9.70 6.74
C MET A 60 5.93 -11.02 5.96
N LYS A 61 5.30 -12.06 6.50
CA LYS A 61 5.26 -13.40 5.86
C LYS A 61 4.55 -13.40 4.50
N LYS A 62 3.45 -12.65 4.40
CA LYS A 62 2.66 -12.53 3.18
C LYS A 62 2.22 -11.09 2.99
N VAL A 63 2.75 -10.46 1.96
CA VAL A 63 2.33 -9.12 1.56
C VAL A 63 0.99 -9.22 0.83
N PRO A 64 -0.02 -8.41 1.20
CA PRO A 64 -1.35 -8.50 0.64
C PRO A 64 -1.39 -8.00 -0.81
N ASN A 65 -2.35 -8.53 -1.56
CA ASN A 65 -2.82 -7.90 -2.79
C ASN A 65 -4.13 -7.18 -2.49
N ASP A 66 -4.49 -6.21 -3.34
CA ASP A 66 -5.82 -5.60 -3.28
C ASP A 66 -6.91 -6.70 -3.32
N PRO A 67 -8.02 -6.60 -2.55
CA PRO A 67 -9.07 -7.60 -2.55
C PRO A 67 -9.70 -7.88 -3.92
N LEU A 68 -9.63 -6.95 -4.87
CA LEU A 68 -10.08 -7.14 -6.25
C LEU A 68 -8.92 -7.51 -7.19
N ASN A 69 -7.72 -6.99 -6.93
CA ASN A 69 -6.49 -7.23 -7.69
C ASN A 69 -6.68 -7.23 -9.21
N THR A 70 -7.44 -6.26 -9.72
CA THR A 70 -7.80 -6.17 -11.14
C THR A 70 -7.99 -4.73 -11.56
N GLY A 71 -7.69 -4.44 -12.83
CA GLY A 71 -7.74 -3.10 -13.39
C GLY A 71 -6.94 -2.11 -12.55
N SER A 72 -7.61 -1.06 -12.04
CA SER A 72 -6.97 -0.03 -11.23
C SER A 72 -6.93 -0.32 -9.72
N TYR A 73 -7.57 -1.41 -9.27
CA TYR A 73 -7.53 -1.84 -7.87
C TYR A 73 -6.32 -2.73 -7.64
N VAL A 74 -5.15 -2.10 -7.60
CA VAL A 74 -3.86 -2.71 -7.29
C VAL A 74 -3.11 -1.79 -6.34
N TYR A 75 -2.29 -2.38 -5.48
CA TYR A 75 -1.39 -1.62 -4.63
C TYR A 75 -0.11 -1.31 -5.41
N THR A 76 0.41 -0.10 -5.25
CA THR A 76 1.72 0.30 -5.77
C THR A 76 2.57 0.83 -4.64
N TYR A 77 3.88 0.74 -4.83
CA TYR A 77 4.88 1.23 -3.90
C TYR A 77 5.97 1.94 -4.72
N SER A 78 6.48 3.06 -4.24
CA SER A 78 7.62 3.77 -4.82
C SER A 78 8.51 4.32 -3.72
N SER A 79 9.82 4.21 -3.87
CA SER A 79 10.83 4.90 -3.07
C SER A 79 11.95 5.28 -4.03
N THR A 80 12.56 6.46 -3.91
CA THR A 80 13.57 6.93 -4.90
C THR A 80 15.01 6.85 -4.36
N ASP A 81 15.16 7.01 -3.05
CA ASP A 81 16.46 7.05 -2.37
C ASP A 81 16.45 6.23 -1.08
N GLY A 82 15.33 5.59 -0.73
CA GLY A 82 15.17 4.86 0.52
C GLY A 82 14.89 5.77 1.72
N SER A 83 14.96 7.10 1.58
CA SER A 83 14.67 8.04 2.67
C SER A 83 13.18 8.07 2.99
N THR A 84 12.36 8.03 1.93
CA THR A 84 10.90 8.04 1.98
C THR A 84 10.30 6.98 1.06
N TYR A 85 9.00 6.74 1.17
CA TYR A 85 8.25 5.96 0.20
C TYR A 85 6.86 6.55 -0.05
N THR A 86 6.21 6.03 -1.06
CA THR A 86 4.80 6.27 -1.37
C THR A 86 4.14 4.95 -1.66
N ILE A 87 3.06 4.63 -0.94
CA ILE A 87 2.13 3.56 -1.30
C ILE A 87 0.89 4.20 -1.89
N THR A 88 0.43 3.72 -3.04
CA THR A 88 -0.84 4.13 -3.62
C THR A 88 -1.79 2.95 -3.68
N TYR A 89 -3.04 3.17 -3.27
CA TYR A 89 -4.13 2.23 -3.41
C TYR A 89 -5.41 2.97 -3.77
N LYS A 90 -6.43 2.23 -4.21
CA LYS A 90 -7.71 2.81 -4.63
C LYS A 90 -8.88 2.25 -3.84
N THR A 91 -9.79 3.11 -3.41
CA THR A 91 -11.01 2.72 -2.70
C THR A 91 -12.25 2.88 -3.59
N GLU A 92 -13.24 2.05 -3.33
CA GLU A 92 -14.51 2.04 -4.07
C GLU A 92 -15.48 3.11 -3.55
N ASN A 93 -15.34 3.47 -2.28
CA ASN A 93 -16.11 4.52 -1.62
C ASN A 93 -15.18 5.64 -1.18
N ASN A 94 -15.74 6.84 -1.00
CA ASN A 94 -14.97 7.96 -0.46
C ASN A 94 -14.60 7.63 0.98
N PRO A 95 -13.30 7.51 1.31
CA PRO A 95 -12.88 7.22 2.67
C PRO A 95 -12.95 8.45 3.60
N ASN A 96 -13.24 9.65 3.07
CA ASN A 96 -13.23 10.92 3.80
C ASN A 96 -11.93 11.14 4.58
N ARG A 97 -10.80 10.89 3.91
CA ARG A 97 -9.46 11.02 4.48
C ARG A 97 -8.61 12.01 3.68
N PRO A 98 -7.73 12.79 4.33
CA PRO A 98 -6.92 13.80 3.67
C PRO A 98 -5.87 13.20 2.72
N ASP A 99 -5.43 11.95 2.97
CA ASP A 99 -4.52 11.21 2.11
C ASP A 99 -5.20 10.61 0.86
N CYS A 100 -6.49 10.86 0.67
CA CYS A 100 -7.27 10.34 -0.44
C CYS A 100 -7.88 11.46 -1.29
N THR A 101 -7.86 11.29 -2.61
CA THR A 101 -8.33 12.27 -3.59
C THR A 101 -9.27 11.65 -4.62
N GLY A 102 -10.08 12.50 -5.27
CA GLY A 102 -11.03 12.11 -6.31
C GLY A 102 -12.44 12.65 -6.06
N THR A 103 -13.17 12.95 -7.13
CA THR A 103 -14.57 13.41 -7.07
C THR A 103 -15.57 12.30 -7.36
N ALA A 104 -15.09 11.14 -7.83
CA ALA A 104 -15.86 9.93 -8.09
C ALA A 104 -14.97 8.69 -7.89
N ALA A 105 -15.60 7.53 -7.67
CA ALA A 105 -14.87 6.28 -7.55
C ALA A 105 -14.19 5.88 -8.87
N PRO A 106 -13.00 5.24 -8.83
CA PRO A 106 -12.24 4.93 -7.62
C PRO A 106 -11.50 6.14 -7.04
N TYR A 107 -11.49 6.28 -5.72
CA TYR A 107 -10.73 7.31 -5.01
C TYR A 107 -9.29 6.84 -4.83
N THR A 108 -8.32 7.73 -5.02
CA THR A 108 -6.89 7.39 -4.95
C THR A 108 -6.32 7.83 -3.62
N CYS A 109 -5.78 6.90 -2.85
CA CYS A 109 -5.17 7.15 -1.56
C CYS A 109 -3.65 6.97 -1.64
N THR A 110 -2.92 7.89 -1.02
CA THR A 110 -1.46 7.98 -1.09
C THR A 110 -0.89 8.04 0.32
N ILE A 111 -0.17 7.01 0.73
CA ILE A 111 0.45 6.89 2.05
C ILE A 111 1.95 7.13 1.94
N THR A 112 2.49 7.96 2.83
CA THR A 112 3.91 8.17 3.05
C THR A 112 4.31 7.65 4.44
N PRO A 113 5.62 7.54 4.75
CA PRO A 113 6.11 7.46 6.12
C PRO A 113 5.45 8.50 7.04
N ASP A 114 5.41 8.20 8.35
CA ASP A 114 5.03 9.19 9.37
C ASP A 114 6.04 10.34 9.46
#